data_AF-D6WNU1-F1
#
_entry.id   AF-D6WNU1-F1
#
_cell.length_a   1.000
_cell.length_b   1.000
_cell.length_c   1.000
_cell.angle_alpha   90.00
_cell.angle_beta   90.00
_cell.angle_gamma   90.00
#
_symmetry.space_group_name_H-M   'P 1'
#
loop_
_entity.id
_entity.type
_entity.pdbx_description
1 polymer ?
#
loop_
_entity_poly.entity_id
_entity_poly.type
_entity_poly.pdbx_seq_one_letter_code
_entity_poly.pdbx_strand_id
1 'polypeptide(L)'
;MNVFNKIKLTRYQKAVIWDVFKGDKEPQNLTSDDLNKVIYLLPAIPEDDLSNLNTSDWKIVEILGRIRGFSRSQISVIANSLRFKWDKKTLTKADYINKYSGLICGFPEDELAIIPKIEFRKINSSVFANLFTCSENQFRILHDQVIKVYGIPQSWSEKLITHIGMIILSLTKNEIRSLRPSVLQGLDIGLIATFKPEILDFFTSEQLRSLNPPKIVTKSGSGRTSVPEIWLFPLYLLLKC
;
A
#
# COMPACT_ATOMS: atom_id res chain seq x y z
N MET A 1 6.90 2.11 -26.67
CA MET A 1 7.66 1.23 -25.75
C MET A 1 8.85 2.04 -25.26
N ASN A 2 8.87 2.45 -23.99
CA ASN A 2 9.78 3.50 -23.49
C ASN A 2 11.18 2.91 -23.22
N VAL A 3 12.20 3.36 -23.96
CA VAL A 3 13.58 2.83 -23.95
C VAL A 3 14.20 2.88 -22.54
N PHE A 4 13.76 3.81 -21.70
CA PHE A 4 14.26 4.00 -20.34
C PHE A 4 13.93 2.87 -19.35
N ASN A 5 12.96 1.99 -19.64
CA ASN A 5 12.62 0.90 -18.72
C ASN A 5 13.67 -0.22 -18.63
N LYS A 6 14.65 -0.25 -19.54
CA LYS A 6 15.74 -1.25 -19.53
C LYS A 6 17.04 -0.77 -18.87
N ILE A 7 17.14 0.53 -18.56
CA ILE A 7 18.34 1.11 -17.95
C ILE A 7 18.08 1.27 -16.45
N LYS A 8 18.89 0.63 -15.62
CA LYS A 8 18.82 0.76 -14.17
C LYS A 8 19.41 2.11 -13.75
N LEU A 9 18.57 3.14 -13.71
CA LEU A 9 18.96 4.49 -13.30
C LEU A 9 18.96 4.63 -11.78
N THR A 10 20.00 5.28 -11.25
CA THR A 10 20.07 5.73 -9.85
C THR A 10 19.04 6.83 -9.58
N ARG A 11 18.72 7.08 -8.30
CA ARG A 11 17.82 8.17 -7.89
C ARG A 11 18.33 9.53 -8.39
N TYR A 12 19.64 9.78 -8.28
CA TYR A 12 20.26 11.00 -8.79
C TYR A 12 20.10 11.15 -10.31
N GLN A 13 20.39 10.10 -11.09
CA GLN A 13 20.21 10.15 -12.54
C GLN A 13 18.76 10.43 -12.94
N LYS A 14 17.80 9.85 -12.22
CA LYS A 14 16.38 10.12 -12.47
C LYS A 14 16.00 11.57 -12.17
N ALA A 15 16.54 12.17 -11.11
CA ALA A 15 16.32 13.58 -10.79
C ALA A 15 16.89 14.50 -11.89
N VAL A 16 18.09 14.21 -12.39
CA VAL A 16 18.68 14.98 -13.51
C VAL A 16 17.83 14.86 -14.78
N ILE A 17 17.34 13.66 -15.11
CA ILE A 17 16.46 13.47 -16.28
C ILE A 17 15.13 14.21 -16.08
N TRP A 18 14.63 14.29 -14.84
CA TRP A 18 13.46 15.09 -14.53
C TRP A 18 13.70 16.58 -14.83
N ASP A 19 14.84 17.14 -14.40
CA ASP A 19 15.20 18.53 -14.68
C ASP A 19 15.26 18.82 -16.18
N VAL A 20 15.85 17.91 -16.95
CA VAL A 20 15.89 18.00 -18.42
C VAL A 20 14.48 17.92 -19.03
N PHE A 21 13.62 17.05 -18.49
CA PHE A 21 12.25 16.87 -18.99
C PHE A 21 11.38 18.10 -18.76
N LYS A 22 11.42 18.69 -17.55
CA LYS A 22 10.64 19.90 -17.26
C LYS A 22 11.20 21.12 -18.01
N GLY A 23 12.51 21.18 -18.21
CA GLY A 23 13.18 22.35 -18.76
C GLY A 23 12.85 23.59 -17.94
N ASP A 24 12.40 24.65 -18.61
CA ASP A 24 11.99 25.91 -17.95
C ASP A 24 10.52 25.90 -17.48
N LYS A 25 9.78 24.80 -17.67
CA LYS A 25 8.39 24.73 -17.23
C LYS A 25 8.32 24.60 -15.72
N GLU A 26 7.54 25.47 -15.10
CA GLU A 26 7.17 25.32 -13.70
C GLU A 26 6.33 24.04 -13.48
N PRO A 27 6.54 23.29 -12.37
CA PRO A 27 5.82 22.04 -12.10
C PRO A 27 4.29 22.16 -12.15
N GLN A 28 3.74 23.31 -11.76
CA GLN A 28 2.30 23.60 -11.78
C GLN A 28 1.69 23.62 -13.18
N ASN A 29 2.50 23.81 -14.22
CA ASN A 29 2.06 23.83 -15.61
C ASN A 29 2.18 22.46 -16.30
N LEU A 30 2.68 21.44 -15.62
CA LEU A 30 2.75 20.08 -16.15
C LEU A 30 1.37 19.40 -16.10
N THR A 31 1.00 18.75 -17.20
CA THR A 31 -0.28 18.05 -17.32
C THR A 31 -0.18 16.60 -16.84
N SER A 32 -1.33 15.92 -16.69
CA SER A 32 -1.35 14.47 -16.46
C SER A 32 -0.62 13.68 -17.56
N ASP A 33 -0.70 14.14 -18.80
CA ASP A 33 -0.06 13.48 -19.94
C ASP A 33 1.46 13.65 -19.90
N ASP A 34 1.95 14.77 -19.39
CA ASP A 34 3.37 15.00 -19.15
C ASP A 34 3.90 14.06 -18.07
N LEU A 35 3.22 13.98 -16.92
CA LEU A 35 3.65 13.08 -15.84
C LEU A 35 3.61 11.60 -16.25
N ASN A 36 2.63 11.20 -17.05
CA ASN A 36 2.54 9.82 -17.56
C ASN A 36 3.77 9.43 -18.40
N LYS A 37 4.36 10.36 -19.17
CA LYS A 37 5.57 10.11 -19.98
C LYS A 37 6.79 9.80 -19.10
N VAL A 38 6.82 10.34 -17.88
CA VAL A 38 7.94 10.26 -16.94
C VAL A 38 7.60 9.56 -15.63
N ILE A 39 6.59 8.69 -15.64
CA ILE A 39 6.07 8.03 -14.44
C ILE A 39 7.15 7.30 -13.60
N TYR A 40 8.17 6.76 -14.27
CA TYR A 40 9.29 6.02 -13.66
C TYR A 40 10.33 6.92 -12.96
N LEU A 41 10.29 8.23 -13.25
CA LEU A 41 11.12 9.27 -12.62
C LEU A 41 10.49 9.81 -11.35
N LEU A 42 9.15 9.75 -11.23
CA LEU A 42 8.40 10.43 -10.15
C LEU A 42 8.97 10.16 -8.74
N PRO A 43 9.34 8.92 -8.35
CA PRO A 43 9.94 8.67 -7.03
C PRO A 43 11.24 9.42 -6.74
N ALA A 44 11.92 9.95 -7.76
CA ALA A 44 13.18 10.68 -7.63
C ALA A 44 13.03 12.19 -7.75
N ILE A 45 11.82 12.71 -7.99
CA ILE A 45 11.58 14.15 -8.12
C ILE A 45 11.83 14.86 -6.77
N PRO A 46 12.48 16.04 -6.78
CA PRO A 46 12.62 16.87 -5.59
C PRO A 46 11.29 17.21 -4.93
N GLU A 47 11.30 17.36 -3.61
CA GLU A 47 10.07 17.65 -2.84
C GLU A 47 9.48 19.00 -3.21
N ASP A 48 10.31 20.00 -3.51
CA ASP A 48 9.88 21.33 -3.97
C ASP A 48 9.06 21.23 -5.25
N ASP A 49 9.53 20.45 -6.23
CA ASP A 49 8.81 20.25 -7.49
C ASP A 49 7.51 19.47 -7.28
N LEU A 50 7.51 18.45 -6.43
CA LEU A 50 6.30 17.69 -6.09
C LEU A 50 5.24 18.55 -5.39
N SER A 51 5.67 19.43 -4.49
CA SER A 51 4.78 20.33 -3.75
C SER A 51 4.08 21.34 -4.68
N ASN A 52 4.75 21.70 -5.77
CA ASN A 52 4.29 22.66 -6.77
C ASN A 52 3.54 22.03 -7.95
N LEU A 53 3.34 20.71 -7.99
CA LEU A 53 2.47 20.09 -8.99
C LEU A 53 1.01 20.56 -8.81
N ASN A 54 0.26 20.59 -9.91
CA ASN A 54 -1.15 21.00 -9.90
C ASN A 54 -2.07 19.92 -9.30
N THR A 55 -2.13 19.85 -7.97
CA THR A 55 -2.99 18.93 -7.21
C THR A 55 -4.48 19.29 -7.24
N SER A 56 -4.87 20.37 -7.92
CA SER A 56 -6.27 20.63 -8.29
C SER A 56 -6.72 19.74 -9.47
N ASP A 57 -5.80 19.17 -10.24
CA ASP A 57 -6.13 18.17 -11.25
C ASP A 57 -6.10 16.76 -10.64
N TRP A 58 -7.28 16.17 -10.42
CA TRP A 58 -7.40 14.82 -9.88
C TRP A 58 -6.76 13.73 -10.75
N LYS A 59 -6.51 13.97 -12.06
CA LYS A 59 -5.75 13.02 -12.89
C LYS A 59 -4.28 12.98 -12.48
N ILE A 60 -3.69 14.13 -12.12
CA ILE A 60 -2.33 14.20 -11.57
C ILE A 60 -2.27 13.47 -10.23
N VAL A 61 -3.24 13.73 -9.34
CA VAL A 61 -3.32 13.07 -8.03
C VAL A 61 -3.44 11.55 -8.17
N GLU A 62 -4.24 11.08 -9.13
CA GLU A 62 -4.42 9.66 -9.41
C GLU A 62 -3.15 8.99 -9.96
N ILE A 63 -2.36 9.69 -10.77
CA ILE A 63 -1.03 9.22 -11.19
C ILE A 63 -0.14 9.08 -9.96
N LEU A 64 0.01 10.14 -9.17
CA LEU A 64 0.86 10.17 -7.98
C LEU A 64 0.46 9.09 -6.97
N GLY A 65 -0.84 8.89 -6.74
CA GLY A 65 -1.38 7.89 -5.81
C GLY A 65 -1.09 6.44 -6.16
N ARG A 66 -0.75 6.16 -7.42
CA ARG A 66 -0.40 4.80 -7.90
C ARG A 66 1.10 4.54 -7.87
N ILE A 67 1.93 5.55 -7.64
CA ILE A 67 3.38 5.42 -7.66
C ILE A 67 3.87 4.79 -6.37
N ARG A 68 4.69 3.75 -6.52
CA ARG A 68 5.47 3.17 -5.43
C ARG A 68 6.86 3.79 -5.38
N GLY A 69 7.43 3.86 -4.18
CA GLY A 69 8.82 4.28 -3.97
C GLY A 69 9.01 5.75 -3.63
N PHE A 70 7.94 6.53 -3.48
CA PHE A 70 8.03 7.83 -2.81
C PHE A 70 8.55 7.66 -1.38
N SER A 71 9.38 8.61 -0.95
CA SER A 71 9.78 8.73 0.45
C SER A 71 8.61 9.22 1.30
N ARG A 72 8.72 9.07 2.62
CA ARG A 72 7.73 9.62 3.57
C ARG A 72 7.59 11.14 3.44
N SER A 73 8.70 11.85 3.22
CA SER A 73 8.69 13.30 3.06
C SER A 73 8.03 13.72 1.74
N GLN A 74 8.32 13.03 0.63
CA GLN A 74 7.63 13.22 -0.66
C GLN A 74 6.10 13.01 -0.53
N ILE A 75 5.67 11.94 0.14
CA ILE A 75 4.24 11.71 0.38
C ILE A 75 3.62 12.82 1.24
N SER A 76 4.35 13.30 2.25
CA SER A 76 3.88 14.39 3.12
C SER A 76 3.70 15.71 2.35
N VAL A 77 4.63 16.08 1.46
CA VAL A 77 4.51 17.34 0.70
C VAL A 77 3.37 17.27 -0.31
N ILE A 78 3.14 16.11 -0.95
CA ILE A 78 2.01 15.90 -1.85
C ILE A 78 0.68 15.96 -1.07
N ALA A 79 0.59 15.28 0.07
CA ALA A 79 -0.61 15.31 0.92
C ALA A 79 -0.92 16.73 1.44
N ASN A 80 0.11 17.50 1.82
CA ASN A 80 -0.07 18.89 2.20
C ASN A 80 -0.59 19.75 1.05
N SER A 81 -0.10 19.54 -0.17
CA SER A 81 -0.62 20.21 -1.37
C SER A 81 -2.11 19.88 -1.59
N LEU A 82 -2.53 18.61 -1.43
CA LEU A 82 -3.94 18.23 -1.47
C LEU A 82 -4.78 18.95 -0.42
N ARG A 83 -4.30 18.99 0.83
CA ARG A 83 -4.99 19.66 1.95
C ARG A 83 -5.09 21.18 1.77
N PHE A 84 -4.16 21.77 1.04
CA PHE A 84 -4.22 23.18 0.68
C PHE A 84 -5.25 23.47 -0.42
N LYS A 85 -5.44 22.54 -1.37
CA LYS A 85 -6.35 22.70 -2.52
C LYS A 85 -7.78 22.26 -2.25
N TRP A 86 -7.98 21.29 -1.37
CA TRP A 86 -9.28 20.64 -1.16
C TRP A 86 -9.68 20.66 0.30
N ASP A 87 -10.99 20.78 0.54
CA ASP A 87 -11.53 20.76 1.88
C ASP A 87 -11.51 19.33 2.49
N LYS A 88 -11.50 19.25 3.82
CA LYS A 88 -11.46 17.99 4.56
C LYS A 88 -12.63 17.05 4.24
N LYS A 89 -13.83 17.58 3.98
CA LYS A 89 -15.02 16.76 3.65
C LYS A 89 -14.88 16.11 2.28
N THR A 90 -14.26 16.78 1.33
CA THR A 90 -13.91 16.19 0.03
C THR A 90 -12.85 15.10 0.20
N LEU A 91 -11.77 15.39 0.92
CA LEU A 91 -10.64 14.47 1.09
C LEU A 91 -11.00 13.18 1.87
N THR A 92 -12.07 13.19 2.66
CA THR A 92 -12.55 12.02 3.42
C THR A 92 -13.57 11.15 2.68
N LYS A 93 -13.99 11.53 1.46
CA LYS A 93 -14.87 10.70 0.62
C LYS A 93 -14.07 9.64 -0.12
N ALA A 94 -14.63 8.44 -0.21
CA ALA A 94 -13.96 7.28 -0.78
C ALA A 94 -13.49 7.49 -2.22
N ASP A 95 -14.27 8.20 -3.03
CA ASP A 95 -13.93 8.49 -4.43
C ASP A 95 -12.57 9.21 -4.57
N TYR A 96 -12.22 10.08 -3.62
CA TYR A 96 -10.96 10.81 -3.61
C TYR A 96 -9.85 10.04 -2.90
N ILE A 97 -10.17 9.36 -1.80
CA ILE A 97 -9.22 8.44 -1.13
C ILE A 97 -8.69 7.40 -2.12
N ASN A 98 -9.58 6.84 -2.94
CA ASN A 98 -9.23 5.87 -3.97
C ASN A 98 -8.32 6.44 -5.06
N LYS A 99 -8.32 7.76 -5.29
CA LYS A 99 -7.43 8.44 -6.23
C LYS A 99 -6.05 8.67 -5.64
N TYR A 100 -5.98 9.26 -4.44
CA TYR A 100 -4.68 9.53 -3.83
C TYR A 100 -4.03 8.29 -3.22
N SER A 101 -4.79 7.24 -2.92
CA SER A 101 -4.34 5.86 -2.61
C SER A 101 -3.04 5.77 -1.79
N GLY A 102 -1.88 5.49 -2.42
CA GLY A 102 -0.58 5.35 -1.73
C GLY A 102 -0.08 6.61 -1.04
N LEU A 103 -0.75 7.75 -1.23
CA LEU A 103 -0.49 9.01 -0.54
C LEU A 103 -1.24 9.13 0.80
N ILE A 104 -2.13 8.19 1.14
CA ILE A 104 -2.95 8.24 2.36
C ILE A 104 -2.09 8.38 3.63
N CYS A 105 -0.90 7.79 3.64
CA CYS A 105 0.06 7.87 4.74
C CYS A 105 0.72 9.25 4.89
N GLY A 106 0.45 10.20 4.00
CA GLY A 106 0.87 11.61 4.13
C GLY A 106 -0.12 12.46 4.92
N PHE A 107 -1.33 11.96 5.16
CA PHE A 107 -2.35 12.66 5.93
C PHE A 107 -2.10 12.50 7.43
N PRO A 108 -2.39 13.55 8.22
CA PRO A 108 -2.27 13.48 9.67
C PRO A 108 -3.32 12.53 10.26
N GLU A 109 -3.02 11.99 11.42
CA GLU A 109 -3.79 10.93 12.06
C GLU A 109 -5.22 11.34 12.42
N ASP A 110 -5.41 12.60 12.82
CA ASP A 110 -6.72 13.17 13.11
C ASP A 110 -7.63 13.17 11.87
N GLU A 111 -7.07 13.42 10.68
CA GLU A 111 -7.81 13.37 9.42
C GLU A 111 -8.14 11.94 8.98
N LEU A 112 -7.25 10.98 9.23
CA LEU A 112 -7.54 9.55 9.01
C LEU A 112 -8.63 9.03 9.97
N ALA A 113 -8.66 9.53 11.21
CA ALA A 113 -9.60 9.09 12.24
C ALA A 113 -11.05 9.53 11.97
N ILE A 114 -11.26 10.58 11.19
CA ILE A 114 -12.60 11.14 10.92
C ILE A 114 -13.23 10.66 9.62
N ILE A 115 -12.62 9.72 8.89
CA ILE A 115 -13.22 9.13 7.69
C ILE A 115 -14.59 8.54 8.05
N PRO A 116 -15.70 8.98 7.43
CA PRO A 116 -17.02 8.48 7.76
C PRO A 116 -17.15 6.98 7.49
N LYS A 117 -17.84 6.23 8.35
CA LYS A 117 -17.96 4.75 8.22
C LYS A 117 -18.45 4.31 6.83
N ILE A 118 -19.41 5.04 6.27
CA ILE A 118 -19.98 4.74 4.94
C ILE A 118 -18.98 4.96 3.81
N GLU A 119 -18.06 5.92 3.97
CA GLU A 119 -16.99 6.19 3.02
C GLU A 119 -15.86 5.19 3.19
N PHE A 120 -15.48 4.87 4.43
CA PHE A 120 -14.46 3.86 4.71
C PHE A 120 -14.77 2.50 4.06
N ARG A 121 -16.06 2.08 4.06
CA ARG A 121 -16.51 0.83 3.41
C ARG A 121 -16.31 0.79 1.89
N LYS A 122 -16.20 1.96 1.25
CA LYS A 122 -16.07 2.10 -0.21
C LYS A 122 -14.61 2.30 -0.63
N ILE A 123 -13.67 2.38 0.32
CA ILE A 123 -12.25 2.48 0.01
C ILE A 123 -11.82 1.16 -0.65
N ASN A 124 -11.10 1.24 -1.76
CA ASN A 124 -10.63 0.08 -2.49
C ASN A 124 -9.52 -0.63 -1.72
N SER A 125 -9.46 -1.96 -1.80
CA SER A 125 -8.41 -2.76 -1.17
C SER A 125 -7.00 -2.37 -1.64
N SER A 126 -6.86 -1.80 -2.84
CA SER A 126 -5.60 -1.27 -3.35
C SER A 126 -5.03 -0.15 -2.48
N VAL A 127 -5.85 0.65 -1.80
CA VAL A 127 -5.38 1.67 -0.85
C VAL A 127 -4.71 0.99 0.34
N PHE A 128 -5.38 -0.01 0.92
CA PHE A 128 -4.89 -0.74 2.08
C PHE A 128 -3.74 -1.71 1.77
N ALA A 129 -3.54 -2.05 0.49
CA ALA A 129 -2.38 -2.82 0.02
C ALA A 129 -1.10 -1.96 -0.16
N ASN A 130 -1.19 -0.62 -0.06
CA ASN A 130 -0.07 0.29 -0.29
C ASN A 130 0.17 1.22 0.92
N LEU A 131 0.22 0.66 2.14
CA LEU A 131 0.44 1.40 3.38
C LEU A 131 1.90 1.37 3.88
N PHE A 132 2.86 1.03 3.02
CA PHE A 132 4.28 0.84 3.39
C PHE A 132 4.96 2.06 4.03
N THR A 133 4.42 3.27 3.83
CA THR A 133 4.98 4.53 4.34
C THR A 133 4.22 5.05 5.56
N CYS A 134 3.16 4.37 6.00
CA CYS A 134 2.43 4.73 7.20
C CYS A 134 3.28 4.45 8.44
N SER A 135 3.19 5.35 9.41
CA SER A 135 3.70 5.12 10.75
C SER A 135 2.85 4.10 11.52
N GLU A 136 3.40 3.54 12.59
CA GLU A 136 2.67 2.62 13.47
C GLU A 136 1.37 3.23 14.01
N ASN A 137 1.37 4.53 14.31
CA ASN A 137 0.19 5.19 14.84
C ASN A 137 -0.89 5.40 13.76
N GLN A 138 -0.50 5.71 12.51
CA GLN A 138 -1.45 5.72 11.39
C GLN A 138 -2.04 4.33 11.13
N PHE A 139 -1.24 3.28 11.22
CA PHE A 139 -1.73 1.90 11.16
C PHE A 139 -2.76 1.61 12.25
N ARG A 140 -2.51 2.04 13.49
CA ARG A 140 -3.45 1.91 14.61
C ARG A 140 -4.75 2.70 14.39
N ILE A 141 -4.69 3.91 13.83
CA ILE A 141 -5.91 4.65 13.50
C ILE A 141 -6.73 3.94 12.42
N LEU A 142 -6.07 3.43 11.37
CA LEU A 142 -6.74 2.67 10.31
C LEU A 142 -7.33 1.35 10.83
N HIS A 143 -6.62 0.69 11.75
CA HIS A 143 -7.13 -0.46 12.49
C HIS A 143 -8.42 -0.13 13.24
N ASP A 144 -8.42 0.94 14.02
CA ASP A 144 -9.59 1.34 14.81
C ASP A 144 -10.78 1.67 13.91
N GLN A 145 -10.54 2.22 12.71
CA GLN A 145 -11.60 2.36 11.69
C GLN A 145 -12.13 1.00 11.22
N VAL A 146 -11.27 0.01 10.95
CA VAL A 146 -11.71 -1.34 10.58
C VAL A 146 -12.59 -1.93 11.68
N ILE A 147 -12.17 -1.88 12.95
CA ILE A 147 -12.96 -2.40 14.08
C ILE A 147 -14.29 -1.65 14.19
N LYS A 148 -14.28 -0.32 14.09
CA LYS A 148 -15.46 0.55 14.15
C LYS A 148 -16.46 0.28 13.01
N VAL A 149 -16.00 -0.17 11.85
CA VAL A 149 -16.79 -0.34 10.62
C VAL A 149 -17.28 -1.78 10.45
N TYR A 150 -16.45 -2.76 10.79
CA TYR A 150 -16.65 -4.18 10.51
C TYR A 150 -16.75 -5.07 11.77
N GLY A 151 -16.53 -4.52 12.96
CA GLY A 151 -16.58 -5.26 14.21
C GLY A 151 -15.28 -6.00 14.52
N ILE A 152 -15.34 -6.93 15.47
CA ILE A 152 -14.15 -7.60 16.02
C ILE A 152 -13.58 -8.69 15.09
N PRO A 153 -12.27 -9.00 15.17
CA PRO A 153 -11.60 -9.93 14.25
C PRO A 153 -12.18 -11.34 14.18
N GLN A 154 -12.69 -11.86 15.30
CA GLN A 154 -13.38 -13.16 15.34
C GLN A 154 -14.55 -13.29 14.35
N SER A 155 -15.20 -12.16 14.02
CA SER A 155 -16.36 -12.10 13.13
C SER A 155 -15.99 -11.90 11.65
N TRP A 156 -14.72 -11.63 11.36
CA TRP A 156 -14.27 -11.28 10.01
C TRP A 156 -14.37 -12.46 9.05
N SER A 157 -14.49 -12.14 7.77
CA SER A 157 -14.50 -13.10 6.66
C SER A 157 -13.20 -13.04 5.87
N GLU A 158 -12.93 -14.08 5.07
CA GLU A 158 -11.81 -14.11 4.14
C GLU A 158 -11.79 -12.87 3.23
N LYS A 159 -12.93 -12.52 2.65
CA LYS A 159 -13.08 -11.33 1.79
C LYS A 159 -12.72 -10.04 2.52
N LEU A 160 -13.06 -9.92 3.81
CA LEU A 160 -12.70 -8.75 4.60
C LEU A 160 -11.21 -8.69 4.86
N ILE A 161 -10.56 -9.81 5.21
CA ILE A 161 -9.10 -9.88 5.37
C ILE A 161 -8.37 -9.49 4.08
N THR A 162 -8.81 -10.01 2.93
CA THR A 162 -8.29 -9.60 1.62
C THR A 162 -8.48 -8.10 1.37
N HIS A 163 -9.61 -7.56 1.80
CA HIS A 163 -9.93 -6.15 1.60
C HIS A 163 -9.07 -5.21 2.43
N ILE A 164 -8.89 -5.47 3.74
CA ILE A 164 -8.16 -4.59 4.66
C ILE A 164 -6.63 -4.72 4.53
N GLY A 165 -6.14 -5.74 3.82
CA GLY A 165 -4.74 -5.82 3.39
C GLY A 165 -3.72 -5.62 4.51
N MET A 166 -2.81 -4.65 4.33
CA MET A 166 -1.71 -4.40 5.27
C MET A 166 -2.16 -3.99 6.67
N ILE A 167 -3.42 -3.56 6.86
CA ILE A 167 -3.94 -3.23 8.19
C ILE A 167 -3.85 -4.42 9.14
N ILE A 168 -3.84 -5.67 8.64
CA ILE A 168 -3.66 -6.85 9.49
C ILE A 168 -2.36 -6.81 10.33
N LEU A 169 -1.32 -6.10 9.85
CA LEU A 169 -0.03 -5.95 10.54
C LEU A 169 -0.13 -5.16 11.85
N SER A 170 -1.25 -4.46 12.07
CA SER A 170 -1.52 -3.67 13.26
C SER A 170 -2.32 -4.42 14.32
N LEU A 171 -2.79 -5.64 14.01
CA LEU A 171 -3.53 -6.46 14.97
C LEU A 171 -2.66 -6.82 16.16
N THR A 172 -3.26 -6.79 17.34
CA THR A 172 -2.65 -7.31 18.55
C THR A 172 -2.56 -8.85 18.49
N LYS A 173 -1.69 -9.41 19.34
CA LYS A 173 -1.58 -10.87 19.51
C LYS A 173 -2.93 -11.55 19.80
N ASN A 174 -3.77 -10.94 20.63
CA ASN A 174 -5.09 -11.51 20.98
C ASN A 174 -6.04 -11.46 19.79
N GLU A 175 -6.02 -10.37 19.03
CA GLU A 175 -6.84 -10.22 17.82
C GLU A 175 -6.44 -11.22 16.74
N ILE A 176 -5.13 -11.39 16.48
CA ILE A 176 -4.63 -12.40 15.54
C ILE A 176 -5.10 -13.79 15.97
N ARG A 177 -4.96 -14.16 17.25
CA ARG A 177 -5.41 -15.46 17.77
C ARG A 177 -6.91 -15.69 17.69
N SER A 178 -7.70 -14.62 17.67
CA SER A 178 -9.16 -14.71 17.54
C SER A 178 -9.62 -14.95 16.09
N LEU A 179 -8.74 -14.73 15.09
CA LEU A 179 -9.06 -14.98 13.69
C LEU A 179 -9.34 -16.47 13.46
N ARG A 180 -10.38 -16.77 12.68
CA ARG A 180 -10.60 -18.16 12.25
C ARG A 180 -9.50 -18.56 11.26
N PRO A 181 -8.92 -19.76 11.37
CA PRO A 181 -7.87 -20.20 10.45
C PRO A 181 -8.27 -20.05 8.97
N SER A 182 -9.53 -20.36 8.63
CA SER A 182 -10.04 -20.23 7.26
C SER A 182 -9.97 -18.81 6.67
N VAL A 183 -10.05 -17.75 7.48
CA VAL A 183 -10.03 -16.37 6.96
C VAL A 183 -8.64 -15.94 6.49
N LEU A 184 -7.60 -16.62 6.98
CA LEU A 184 -6.20 -16.32 6.64
C LEU A 184 -5.84 -16.73 5.21
N GLN A 185 -6.67 -17.56 4.57
CA GLN A 185 -6.52 -17.90 3.15
C GLN A 185 -6.72 -16.68 2.23
N GLY A 186 -7.38 -15.63 2.73
CA GLY A 186 -7.58 -14.37 2.03
C GLY A 186 -6.35 -13.45 2.04
N LEU A 187 -5.29 -13.82 2.75
CA LEU A 187 -4.07 -13.02 2.80
C LEU A 187 -3.24 -13.17 1.51
N ASP A 188 -2.81 -12.02 1.00
CA ASP A 188 -1.89 -11.98 -0.13
C ASP A 188 -0.52 -12.53 0.25
N ILE A 189 0.10 -13.33 -0.64
CA ILE A 189 1.41 -13.95 -0.41
C ILE A 189 2.50 -12.87 -0.27
N GLY A 190 2.40 -11.78 -1.05
CA GLY A 190 3.31 -10.64 -0.93
C GLY A 190 3.21 -9.97 0.43
N LEU A 191 1.99 -9.87 1.00
CA LEU A 191 1.79 -9.38 2.37
C LEU A 191 2.40 -10.31 3.42
N ILE A 192 2.18 -11.63 3.32
CA ILE A 192 2.78 -12.62 4.24
C ILE A 192 4.30 -12.51 4.22
N ALA A 193 4.91 -12.30 3.05
CA ALA A 193 6.36 -12.12 2.91
C ALA A 193 6.91 -10.86 3.62
N THR A 194 6.05 -9.92 4.01
CA THR A 194 6.45 -8.73 4.79
C THR A 194 6.34 -8.93 6.30
N PHE A 195 5.82 -10.08 6.76
CA PHE A 195 5.67 -10.33 8.19
C PHE A 195 7.04 -10.44 8.86
N LYS A 196 7.21 -9.69 9.94
CA LYS A 196 8.37 -9.88 10.81
C LYS A 196 8.19 -11.16 11.63
N PRO A 197 9.28 -11.83 12.04
CA PRO A 197 9.20 -13.05 12.83
C PRO A 197 8.31 -12.93 14.07
N GLU A 198 8.32 -11.78 14.74
CA GLU A 198 7.54 -11.55 15.97
C GLU A 198 6.02 -11.61 15.73
N ILE A 199 5.56 -11.23 14.54
CA ILE A 199 4.13 -11.31 14.17
C ILE A 199 3.73 -12.78 13.96
N LEU A 200 4.64 -13.61 13.44
CA LEU A 200 4.37 -15.03 13.19
C LEU A 200 4.14 -15.80 14.50
N ASP A 201 4.80 -15.40 15.59
CA ASP A 201 4.62 -15.95 16.94
C ASP A 201 3.23 -15.67 17.55
N PHE A 202 2.47 -14.75 16.95
CA PHE A 202 1.10 -14.46 17.42
C PHE A 202 0.11 -15.50 16.94
N PHE A 203 0.33 -16.09 15.76
CA PHE A 203 -0.56 -17.08 15.16
C PHE A 203 -0.52 -18.41 15.92
N THR A 204 -1.64 -19.12 15.92
CA THR A 204 -1.70 -20.51 16.38
C THR A 204 -1.15 -21.47 15.32
N SER A 205 -0.80 -22.70 15.70
CA SER A 205 -0.34 -23.71 14.73
C SER A 205 -1.37 -23.99 13.63
N GLU A 206 -2.67 -23.96 13.95
CA GLU A 206 -3.75 -24.14 12.97
C GLU A 206 -3.84 -22.95 12.00
N GLN A 207 -3.66 -21.74 12.51
CA GLN A 207 -3.62 -20.53 11.70
C GLN A 207 -2.40 -20.49 10.79
N LEU A 208 -1.21 -20.84 11.29
CA LEU A 208 0.01 -20.93 10.48
C LEU A 208 -0.13 -21.95 9.35
N ARG A 209 -0.80 -23.08 9.58
CA ARG A 209 -1.13 -24.06 8.52
C ARG A 209 -2.11 -23.50 7.48
N SER A 210 -2.90 -22.50 7.85
CA SER A 210 -3.86 -21.83 6.96
C SER A 210 -3.28 -20.63 6.23
N LEU A 211 -2.12 -20.11 6.68
CA LEU A 211 -1.25 -19.25 5.88
C LEU A 211 -0.63 -20.12 4.79
N ASN A 212 -1.27 -20.15 3.63
CA ASN A 212 -1.10 -21.05 2.49
C ASN A 212 0.30 -21.69 2.27
N PRO A 213 0.37 -23.00 1.88
CA PRO A 213 0.11 -23.40 0.47
C PRO A 213 -0.80 -24.66 0.30
N PRO A 214 -1.65 -24.74 -0.76
CA PRO A 214 -1.21 -25.37 -2.02
C PRO A 214 -1.85 -24.78 -3.32
N LYS A 215 -1.03 -24.17 -4.17
CA LYS A 215 -1.21 -24.10 -5.65
C LYS A 215 0.05 -24.55 -6.39
N ILE A 216 0.79 -25.50 -5.83
CA ILE A 216 1.81 -26.28 -6.53
C ILE A 216 1.52 -27.74 -6.17
N VAL A 217 1.49 -28.62 -7.18
CA VAL A 217 0.95 -30.00 -7.19
C VAL A 217 -0.59 -29.99 -7.23
N THR A 218 -1.26 -30.03 -8.39
CA THR A 218 -1.20 -31.09 -9.40
C THR A 218 -1.38 -30.56 -10.83
N LYS A 219 -0.29 -30.47 -11.60
CA LYS A 219 -0.30 -31.07 -12.94
C LYS A 219 0.68 -32.22 -12.87
N SER A 220 0.13 -33.44 -12.84
CA SER A 220 0.90 -34.65 -13.11
C SER A 220 1.65 -34.47 -14.42
N GLY A 221 2.97 -34.57 -14.36
CA GLY A 221 3.87 -34.46 -15.50
C GLY A 221 5.29 -34.29 -14.98
N SER A 222 6.07 -35.37 -15.03
CA SER A 222 7.45 -35.45 -14.58
C SER A 222 8.29 -34.23 -14.97
N GLY A 223 8.92 -33.58 -13.99
CA GLY A 223 9.93 -32.56 -14.21
C GLY A 223 10.27 -31.89 -12.88
N ARG A 224 11.54 -31.99 -12.45
CA ARG A 224 12.04 -31.33 -11.23
C ARG A 224 11.67 -29.86 -11.23
N THR A 225 10.90 -29.41 -10.23
CA THR A 225 10.59 -27.99 -10.01
C THR A 225 11.37 -27.47 -8.82
N SER A 226 12.18 -26.44 -9.05
CA SER A 226 12.82 -25.65 -8.01
C SER A 226 11.77 -24.83 -7.26
N VAL A 227 11.77 -24.97 -5.94
CA VAL A 227 11.00 -24.08 -5.05
C VAL A 227 11.71 -22.72 -5.03
N PRO A 228 11.02 -21.60 -5.34
CA PRO A 228 11.64 -20.27 -5.24
C PRO A 228 12.12 -20.00 -3.81
N GLU A 229 13.32 -19.42 -3.63
CA GLU A 229 13.93 -19.16 -2.30
C GLU A 229 13.01 -18.44 -1.31
N ILE A 230 12.04 -17.66 -1.80
CA ILE A 230 11.03 -16.96 -0.98
C ILE A 230 10.14 -17.90 -0.16
N TRP A 231 10.04 -19.18 -0.55
CA TRP A 231 9.29 -20.21 0.15
C TRP A 231 10.11 -21.01 1.16
N LEU A 232 11.42 -20.77 1.27
CA LEU A 232 12.22 -21.39 2.32
C LEU A 232 11.81 -20.87 3.70
N PHE A 233 11.33 -19.63 3.81
CA PHE A 233 10.95 -19.03 5.10
C PHE A 233 9.69 -19.65 5.75
N PRO A 234 8.55 -19.79 5.06
CA PRO A 234 7.38 -20.46 5.61
C PRO A 234 7.62 -21.96 5.87
N LEU A 235 8.38 -22.62 5.00
CA LEU A 235 8.74 -24.04 5.17
C LEU A 235 9.65 -24.25 6.40
N TYR A 236 10.57 -23.32 6.66
CA TYR A 236 11.48 -23.36 7.82
C TYR A 236 10.74 -23.16 9.15
N LEU A 237 9.65 -22.38 9.17
CA LEU A 237 8.80 -22.21 10.34
C LEU A 237 7.93 -23.44 10.62
N LEU A 238 7.40 -24.08 9.58
CA LEU A 238 6.65 -25.34 9.71
C LEU A 238 7.51 -26.51 10.21
N LEU A 239 8.81 -26.51 9.92
CA LEU A 239 9.78 -27.53 10.36
C LEU A 239 10.29 -27.32 11.80
N LYS A 240 9.96 -26.20 12.45
CA LYS A 240 10.32 -25.89 13.85
C LYS A 240 9.17 -26.08 14.85
N CYS A 241 8.00 -26.54 14.40
CA CYS A 241 6.87 -26.91 15.26
C CYS A 241 6.74 -28.43 15.36
#